data_AF-A0A196SPV3-F1
#
_entry.id   AF-A0A196SPV3-F1
#
_cell.length_a   1.000
_cell.length_b   1.000
_cell.length_c   1.000
_cell.angle_alpha   90.00
_cell.angle_beta   90.00
_cell.angle_gamma   90.00
#
_symmetry.space_group_name_H-M   'P 1'
#
loop_
_entity.id
_entity.type
_entity.pdbx_description
1 polymer ?
#
loop_
_entity_poly.entity_id
_entity_poly.type
_entity_poly.pdbx_seq_one_letter_code
_entity_poly.pdbx_strand_id
1 'polypeptide(L)'
;MPFCAVCLCIIVVIIFVVYLYIPLFQQYIAGCVNSSAGTFVSNNLYSVAFNYVTMQGNSASVMAEQRFQQKRSDYCQNAVRETQGRWTQLAAEAEALLSDEAEARRLLETTRKCLDRRRGVDSGLIDMLFQKYARIPASIPSFHSSVFNCSALPSCSIACATPNQPFLAESRSCPPLTSSKSFATGCTAEWFLHGNLVVYAVALVVWAILNISRVLMVGSYKRLRLSRFAYQDVQIVLPATKKGEIVWNGNGDVHTEVMRRLERKDKQQKREAHIFNTLALLLQIVWIAFLAAVAPFLSGIYVD
;
A
#
# COMPACT_ATOMS: atom_id res chain seq x y z
N MET A 1 -31.58 -0.79 -29.53
CA MET A 1 -31.02 -0.94 -28.17
C MET A 1 -29.60 -0.37 -27.99
N PRO A 2 -28.61 -0.52 -28.90
CA PRO A 2 -27.25 -0.03 -28.62
C PRO A 2 -27.15 1.51 -28.52
N PHE A 3 -28.01 2.25 -29.23
CA PHE A 3 -28.01 3.71 -29.18
C PHE A 3 -28.36 4.29 -27.80
N CYS A 4 -29.32 3.71 -27.06
CA CYS A 4 -29.66 4.22 -25.72
C CYS A 4 -28.51 4.03 -24.73
N ALA A 5 -27.82 2.88 -24.78
CA ALA A 5 -26.67 2.62 -23.90
C ALA A 5 -25.52 3.60 -24.16
N VAL A 6 -25.22 3.87 -25.43
CA VAL A 6 -24.17 4.83 -25.81
C VAL A 6 -24.52 6.25 -25.34
N CYS A 7 -25.76 6.71 -25.54
CA CYS A 7 -26.20 8.01 -25.06
C CYS A 7 -26.12 8.12 -23.53
N LEU A 8 -26.54 7.08 -22.80
CA LEU A 8 -26.44 7.03 -21.35
C LEU A 8 -24.98 7.13 -20.88
N CYS A 9 -24.07 6.36 -21.50
CA CYS A 9 -22.64 6.43 -21.17
C CYS A 9 -22.06 7.83 -21.41
N ILE A 10 -22.40 8.49 -22.53
CA ILE A 10 -21.95 9.85 -22.81
C ILE A 10 -22.46 10.82 -21.75
N ILE A 11 -23.73 10.74 -21.37
CA ILE A 11 -24.33 11.60 -20.34
C ILE A 11 -23.62 11.40 -19.00
N VAL A 12 -23.37 10.15 -18.58
CA VAL A 12 -22.66 9.84 -17.33
C VAL A 12 -21.24 10.40 -17.34
N VAL A 13 -20.53 10.29 -18.46
CA VAL A 13 -19.18 10.86 -18.61
C VAL A 13 -19.22 12.40 -18.50
N ILE A 14 -20.18 13.06 -19.15
CA ILE A 14 -20.35 14.52 -19.06
C ILE A 14 -20.63 14.93 -17.62
N ILE A 15 -21.55 14.24 -16.93
CA ILE A 15 -21.86 14.52 -15.52
C ILE A 15 -20.62 14.35 -14.66
N PHE A 16 -19.87 13.27 -14.83
CA PHE A 16 -18.63 13.03 -14.09
C PHE A 16 -17.60 14.16 -14.31
N VAL A 17 -17.40 14.57 -15.57
CA VAL A 17 -16.46 15.65 -15.89
C VAL A 17 -16.90 16.98 -15.27
N VAL A 18 -18.17 17.35 -15.44
CA VAL A 18 -18.68 18.66 -15.02
C VAL A 18 -18.78 18.78 -13.49
N TYR A 19 -19.31 17.75 -12.82
CA TYR A 19 -19.63 17.84 -11.40
C TYR A 19 -18.50 17.34 -10.49
N LEU A 20 -17.59 16.51 -11.00
CA LEU A 20 -16.53 15.92 -10.18
C LEU A 20 -15.15 16.40 -10.61
N TYR A 21 -14.82 16.29 -11.90
CA TYR A 21 -13.47 16.62 -12.37
C TYR A 21 -13.17 18.13 -12.40
N ILE A 22 -14.06 18.95 -12.98
CA ILE A 22 -13.83 20.40 -13.10
C ILE A 22 -13.62 21.05 -11.71
N PRO A 23 -14.46 20.79 -10.69
CA PRO A 23 -14.24 21.35 -9.36
C PRO A 23 -12.92 20.89 -8.73
N LEU A 24 -12.56 19.61 -8.90
CA LEU A 24 -11.28 19.06 -8.42
C LEU A 24 -10.09 19.79 -9.07
N PHE A 25 -10.13 19.96 -10.39
CA PHE A 25 -9.09 20.65 -11.14
C PHE A 25 -9.00 22.15 -10.80
N GLN A 26 -10.14 22.80 -10.57
CA GLN A 26 -10.17 24.19 -10.10
C GLN A 26 -9.56 24.34 -8.70
N GLN A 27 -9.83 23.39 -7.79
CA GLN A 27 -9.17 23.35 -6.49
C GLN A 27 -7.66 23.15 -6.62
N TYR A 28 -7.21 22.26 -7.53
CA TYR A 28 -5.80 22.08 -7.84
C TYR A 28 -5.15 23.38 -8.34
N ILE A 29 -5.75 24.06 -9.31
CA ILE A 29 -5.22 25.34 -9.80
C ILE A 29 -5.18 26.38 -8.67
N ALA A 30 -6.28 26.53 -7.93
CA ALA A 30 -6.35 27.51 -6.85
C ALA A 30 -5.38 27.21 -5.71
N GLY A 31 -5.22 25.94 -5.34
CA GLY A 31 -4.50 25.50 -4.14
C GLY A 31 -3.02 25.18 -4.34
N CYS A 32 -2.64 24.69 -5.52
CA CYS A 32 -1.28 24.23 -5.82
C CYS A 32 -0.55 25.07 -6.88
N VAL A 33 -1.27 25.69 -7.82
CA VAL A 33 -0.65 26.47 -8.90
C VAL A 33 -0.62 27.96 -8.56
N ASN A 34 -1.76 28.52 -8.16
CA ASN A 34 -1.92 29.95 -7.92
C ASN A 34 -1.68 30.35 -6.46
N SER A 35 -1.77 29.38 -5.56
CA SER A 35 -1.48 29.58 -4.14
C SER A 35 -0.71 28.39 -3.59
N SER A 36 -0.33 28.50 -2.33
CA SER A 36 0.26 27.42 -1.56
C SER A 36 -0.66 26.96 -0.42
N ALA A 37 -1.97 27.15 -0.58
CA ALA A 37 -2.99 26.74 0.40
C ALA A 37 -3.28 25.23 0.35
N GLY A 38 -2.91 24.60 -0.77
CA GLY A 38 -3.12 23.18 -1.02
C GLY A 38 -4.54 22.86 -1.40
N THR A 39 -4.78 21.58 -1.55
CA THR A 39 -6.07 21.00 -1.88
C THR A 39 -6.47 20.01 -0.80
N PHE A 40 -7.66 19.44 -0.91
CA PHE A 40 -8.06 18.34 -0.05
C PHE A 40 -7.03 17.18 -0.09
N VAL A 41 -6.48 16.85 -1.25
CA VAL A 41 -5.57 15.70 -1.40
C VAL A 41 -4.21 16.02 -0.79
N SER A 42 -3.55 17.11 -1.18
CA SER A 42 -2.27 17.53 -0.61
C SER A 42 -2.31 17.80 0.90
N ASN A 43 -3.39 18.39 1.42
CA ASN A 43 -3.54 18.64 2.86
C ASN A 43 -3.75 17.35 3.67
N ASN A 44 -4.38 16.33 3.10
CA ASN A 44 -4.54 15.03 3.76
C ASN A 44 -3.35 14.08 3.56
N LEU A 45 -2.51 14.32 2.54
CA LEU A 45 -1.36 13.48 2.24
C LEU A 45 -0.36 13.42 3.40
N TYR A 46 -0.19 14.52 4.13
CA TYR A 46 0.59 14.55 5.37
C TYR A 46 0.08 13.52 6.38
N SER A 47 -1.22 13.51 6.66
CA SER A 47 -1.83 12.60 7.63
C SER A 47 -1.68 11.14 7.20
N VAL A 48 -1.83 10.85 5.90
CA VAL A 48 -1.62 9.50 5.36
C VAL A 48 -0.16 9.07 5.50
N ALA A 49 0.79 9.93 5.10
CA ALA A 49 2.22 9.65 5.21
C ALA A 49 2.66 9.48 6.67
N PHE A 50 2.17 10.34 7.56
CA PHE A 50 2.42 10.25 9.00
C PHE A 50 1.90 8.94 9.58
N ASN A 51 0.65 8.58 9.30
CA ASN A 51 0.07 7.33 9.79
C ASN A 51 0.80 6.11 9.22
N TYR A 52 1.20 6.14 7.94
CA TYR A 52 1.96 5.05 7.33
C TYR A 52 3.32 4.83 7.99
N VAL A 53 4.09 5.90 8.20
CA VAL A 53 5.43 5.83 8.81
C VAL A 53 5.35 5.48 10.30
N THR A 54 4.43 6.12 11.04
CA THR A 54 4.26 5.83 12.47
C THR A 54 3.76 4.42 12.73
N MET A 55 2.90 3.86 11.87
CA MET A 55 2.47 2.47 12.00
C MET A 55 3.66 1.50 11.96
N GLN A 56 4.58 1.67 11.00
CA GLN A 56 5.78 0.83 10.92
C GLN A 56 6.74 1.07 12.09
N GLY A 57 6.98 2.34 12.46
CA GLY A 57 7.85 2.70 13.58
C GLY A 57 7.34 2.16 14.92
N ASN A 58 6.04 2.30 15.19
CA ASN A 58 5.42 1.80 16.42
C ASN A 58 5.50 0.28 16.50
N SER A 59 5.21 -0.42 15.38
CA SER A 59 5.31 -1.88 15.32
C SER A 59 6.74 -2.36 15.61
N ALA A 60 7.74 -1.74 14.98
CA ALA A 60 9.15 -2.07 15.19
C ALA A 60 9.59 -1.79 16.63
N SER A 61 9.15 -0.68 17.23
CA SER A 61 9.44 -0.33 18.62
C SER A 61 8.89 -1.37 19.60
N VAL A 62 7.62 -1.77 19.43
CA VAL A 62 6.99 -2.79 20.27
C VAL A 62 7.71 -4.13 20.13
N MET A 63 8.07 -4.55 18.91
CA MET A 63 8.84 -5.78 18.71
C MET A 63 10.22 -5.72 19.35
N ALA A 64 10.89 -4.58 19.31
CA ALA A 64 12.20 -4.40 19.93
C ALA A 64 12.11 -4.45 21.47
N GLU A 65 11.10 -3.80 22.05
CA GLU A 65 10.84 -3.88 23.49
C GLU A 65 10.53 -5.30 23.94
N GLN A 66 9.68 -6.03 23.21
CA GLN A 66 9.39 -7.44 23.49
C GLN A 66 10.65 -8.31 23.43
N ARG A 67 11.49 -8.16 22.40
CA ARG A 67 12.76 -8.89 22.28
C ARG A 67 13.72 -8.56 23.40
N PHE A 68 13.78 -7.29 23.83
CA PHE A 68 14.62 -6.89 24.96
C PHE A 68 14.11 -7.53 26.27
N GLN A 69 12.80 -7.48 26.52
CA GLN A 69 12.19 -8.09 27.70
C GLN A 69 12.39 -9.61 27.73
N GLN A 70 12.27 -10.27 26.58
CA GLN A 70 12.56 -11.69 26.43
C GLN A 70 14.02 -12.00 26.79
N LYS A 71 14.99 -11.29 26.19
CA LYS A 71 16.42 -11.47 26.53
C LYS A 71 16.71 -11.20 28.00
N ARG A 72 16.06 -10.21 28.60
CA ARG A 72 16.18 -9.89 30.03
C ARG A 72 15.65 -11.04 30.90
N SER A 73 14.51 -11.60 30.54
CA SER A 73 13.91 -12.76 31.21
C SER A 73 14.82 -13.99 31.09
N ASP A 74 15.31 -14.29 29.90
CA ASP A 74 16.19 -15.43 29.64
C ASP A 74 17.52 -15.30 30.42
N TYR A 75 18.11 -14.10 30.43
CA TYR A 75 19.31 -13.82 31.20
C TYR A 75 19.07 -13.98 32.70
N CYS A 76 17.96 -13.41 33.21
CA CYS A 76 17.56 -13.55 34.61
C CYS A 76 17.38 -15.02 35.02
N GLN A 77 16.64 -15.81 34.24
CA GLN A 77 16.40 -17.22 34.54
C GLN A 77 17.70 -18.03 34.59
N ASN A 78 18.61 -17.77 33.65
CA ASN A 78 19.91 -18.45 33.62
C ASN A 78 20.79 -18.05 34.80
N ALA A 79 20.93 -16.74 35.08
CA ALA A 79 21.76 -16.23 36.17
C ALA A 79 21.22 -16.63 37.55
N VAL A 80 19.89 -16.61 37.75
CA VAL A 80 19.27 -17.09 38.99
C VAL A 80 19.51 -18.57 39.16
N ARG A 81 19.31 -19.40 38.12
CA ARG A 81 19.56 -20.84 38.21
C ARG A 81 21.02 -21.15 38.58
N GLU A 82 21.96 -20.45 37.96
CA GLU A 82 23.39 -20.62 38.21
C GLU A 82 23.77 -20.20 39.64
N THR A 83 23.36 -19.00 40.06
CA THR A 83 23.67 -18.47 41.39
C THR A 83 22.95 -19.24 42.50
N GLN A 84 21.70 -19.67 42.27
CA GLN A 84 20.95 -20.52 43.20
C GLN A 84 21.63 -21.89 43.38
N GLY A 85 22.04 -22.54 42.29
CA GLY A 85 22.72 -23.83 42.37
C GLY A 85 24.04 -23.74 43.15
N ARG A 86 24.84 -22.72 42.86
CA ARG A 86 26.09 -22.46 43.60
C ARG A 86 25.83 -22.14 45.06
N TRP A 87 24.79 -21.37 45.35
CA TRP A 87 24.39 -21.05 46.71
C TRP A 87 23.98 -22.30 47.50
N THR A 88 23.14 -23.16 46.91
CA THR A 88 22.71 -24.41 47.56
C THR A 88 23.89 -25.34 47.82
N GLN A 89 24.88 -25.37 46.92
CA GLN A 89 26.10 -26.16 47.11
C GLN A 89 26.93 -25.62 48.27
N LEU A 90 27.15 -24.30 48.32
CA LEU A 90 27.88 -23.66 49.42
C LEU A 90 27.16 -23.81 50.77
N ALA A 91 25.83 -23.73 50.78
CA ALA A 91 25.03 -23.95 51.98
C ALA A 91 25.18 -25.39 52.49
N ALA A 92 25.08 -26.39 51.60
CA ALA A 92 25.27 -27.80 51.97
C ALA A 92 26.71 -28.10 52.44
N GLU A 93 27.72 -27.52 51.80
CA GLU A 93 29.13 -27.65 52.22
C GLU A 93 29.36 -27.02 53.61
N ALA A 94 28.78 -25.84 53.85
CA ALA A 94 28.88 -25.18 55.14
C ALA A 94 28.14 -25.96 56.25
N GLU A 95 26.97 -26.54 55.96
CA GLU A 95 26.27 -27.44 56.89
C GLU A 95 27.07 -28.70 57.20
N ALA A 96 27.73 -29.32 56.21
CA ALA A 96 28.60 -30.47 56.41
C ALA A 96 29.79 -30.12 57.32
N LEU A 97 30.46 -28.99 57.08
CA LEU A 97 31.57 -28.51 57.91
C LEU A 97 31.14 -28.24 59.36
N LEU A 98 29.95 -27.67 59.58
CA LEU A 98 29.39 -27.49 60.93
C LEU A 98 29.09 -28.83 61.62
N SER A 99 28.60 -29.82 60.88
CA SER A 99 28.36 -31.16 61.41
C SER A 99 29.67 -31.84 61.84
N ASP A 100 30.69 -31.80 60.97
CA ASP A 100 32.01 -32.34 61.25
C ASP A 100 32.66 -31.65 62.47
N GLU A 101 32.50 -30.33 62.59
CA GLU A 101 32.96 -29.57 63.74
C GLU A 101 32.24 -30.01 65.03
N ALA A 102 30.92 -30.16 64.98
CA ALA A 102 30.12 -30.61 66.11
C ALA A 102 30.52 -32.03 66.56
N GLU A 103 30.81 -32.93 65.61
CA GLU A 103 31.32 -34.27 65.90
C GLU A 103 32.73 -34.22 66.51
N ALA A 104 33.65 -33.44 65.93
CA ALA A 104 35.00 -33.26 66.47
C ALA A 104 34.97 -32.70 67.90
N ARG A 105 34.07 -31.75 68.18
CA ARG A 105 33.87 -31.18 69.52
C ARG A 105 33.36 -32.25 70.50
N ARG A 106 32.40 -33.09 70.10
CA ARG A 106 31.91 -34.22 70.90
C ARG A 106 33.02 -35.24 71.17
N LEU A 107 33.83 -35.58 70.17
CA LEU A 107 34.93 -36.53 70.30
C LEU A 107 36.01 -36.02 71.26
N LEU A 108 36.38 -34.74 71.15
CA LEU A 108 37.29 -34.09 72.08
C LEU A 108 36.73 -34.11 73.51
N GLU A 109 35.43 -33.83 73.68
CA GLU A 109 34.78 -33.87 75.00
C GLU A 109 34.81 -35.27 75.63
N THR A 110 34.54 -36.30 74.84
CA THR A 110 34.65 -37.70 75.28
C THR A 110 36.09 -38.07 75.61
N THR A 111 37.04 -37.69 74.75
CA THR A 111 38.49 -37.94 74.96
C THR A 111 38.96 -37.31 76.26
N ARG A 112 38.54 -36.07 76.55
CA ARG A 112 38.80 -35.38 77.81
C ARG A 112 38.27 -36.14 79.03
N LYS A 113 37.09 -36.76 78.92
CA LYS A 113 36.49 -37.57 80.01
C LYS A 113 37.22 -38.90 80.22
N CYS A 114 37.72 -39.52 79.15
CA CYS A 114 38.41 -40.81 79.20
C CYS A 114 39.90 -40.72 79.55
N LEU A 115 40.51 -39.55 79.42
CA LEU A 115 41.90 -39.35 79.77
C LEU A 115 42.12 -39.36 81.29
N ASP A 116 42.76 -40.42 81.79
CA ASP A 116 43.13 -40.53 83.20
C ASP A 116 44.23 -39.52 83.53
N ARG A 117 43.86 -38.52 84.34
CA ARG A 117 44.71 -37.39 84.77
C ARG A 117 46.01 -37.84 85.46
N ARG A 118 46.10 -39.12 85.86
CA ARG A 118 47.26 -39.72 86.53
C ARG A 118 48.36 -40.22 85.58
N ARG A 119 48.12 -40.37 84.27
CA ARG A 119 49.10 -40.95 83.31
C ARG A 119 49.93 -39.93 82.53
N GLY A 120 49.99 -38.68 82.97
CA GLY A 120 50.98 -37.70 82.49
C GLY A 120 50.76 -37.16 81.08
N VAL A 121 49.53 -37.20 80.56
CA VAL A 121 49.22 -36.50 79.31
C VAL A 121 49.08 -35.01 79.58
N ASP A 122 49.74 -34.20 78.74
CA ASP A 122 49.76 -32.74 78.85
C ASP A 122 48.35 -32.14 78.66
N SER A 123 47.76 -31.72 79.77
CA SER A 123 46.44 -31.07 79.79
C SER A 123 46.41 -29.76 79.01
N GLY A 124 47.55 -29.08 78.86
CA GLY A 124 47.64 -27.80 78.16
C GLY A 124 47.36 -27.92 76.66
N LEU A 125 47.80 -29.01 76.03
CA LEU A 125 47.54 -29.27 74.61
C LEU A 125 46.06 -29.52 74.35
N ILE A 126 45.39 -30.26 75.24
CA ILE A 126 43.95 -30.55 75.13
C ILE A 126 43.15 -29.25 75.30
N ASP A 127 43.46 -28.44 76.31
CA ASP A 127 42.76 -27.17 76.53
C ASP A 127 42.99 -26.18 75.37
N MET A 128 44.19 -26.16 74.77
CA MET A 128 44.46 -25.37 73.56
C MET A 128 43.62 -25.82 72.37
N LEU A 129 43.49 -27.14 72.14
CA LEU A 129 42.63 -27.68 71.08
C LEU A 129 41.16 -27.31 71.33
N PHE A 130 40.67 -27.45 72.55
CA PHE A 130 39.31 -27.01 72.90
C PHE A 130 39.09 -25.53 72.67
N GLN A 131 40.05 -24.69 73.05
CA GLN A 131 39.93 -23.24 72.85
C GLN A 131 39.95 -22.88 71.37
N LYS A 132 40.68 -23.63 70.54
CA LYS A 132 40.69 -23.47 69.08
C LYS A 132 39.33 -23.79 68.47
N TYR A 133 38.71 -24.91 68.86
CA TYR A 133 37.38 -25.30 68.35
C TYR A 133 36.24 -24.48 68.97
N ALA A 134 36.38 -23.99 70.21
CA ALA A 134 35.35 -23.16 70.85
C ALA A 134 35.20 -21.75 70.24
N ARG A 135 36.15 -21.29 69.41
CA ARG A 135 36.08 -20.00 68.72
C ARG A 135 35.34 -20.06 67.39
N ILE A 136 35.00 -21.24 66.88
CA ILE A 136 34.23 -21.36 65.65
C ILE A 136 32.75 -21.14 66.01
N PRO A 137 32.06 -20.19 65.35
CA PRO A 137 30.67 -19.89 65.66
C PRO A 137 29.77 -21.09 65.36
N ALA A 138 28.88 -21.43 66.29
CA ALA A 138 27.97 -22.58 66.19
C ALA A 138 26.88 -22.43 65.11
N SER A 139 26.86 -21.30 64.40
CA SER A 139 25.97 -21.06 63.27
C SER A 139 26.69 -20.27 62.20
N ILE A 140 26.37 -20.58 60.95
CA ILE A 140 26.77 -19.77 59.81
C ILE A 140 26.02 -18.43 59.93
N PRO A 141 26.71 -17.26 59.94
CA PRO A 141 26.02 -15.98 59.86
C PRO A 141 25.14 -15.98 58.62
N SER A 142 23.90 -15.48 58.72
CA SER A 142 22.95 -15.46 57.62
C SER A 142 23.58 -14.74 56.43
N PHE A 143 24.15 -15.50 55.49
CA PHE A 143 24.61 -14.94 54.25
C PHE A 143 23.36 -14.37 53.58
N HIS A 144 23.35 -13.07 53.28
CA HIS A 144 22.30 -12.51 52.42
C HIS A 144 22.35 -13.31 51.11
N SER A 145 21.20 -13.80 50.65
CA SER A 145 21.11 -14.63 49.45
C SER A 145 21.92 -14.00 48.33
N SER A 146 23.04 -14.61 47.94
CA SER A 146 23.87 -14.14 46.82
C SER A 146 23.25 -14.50 45.46
N VAL A 147 21.93 -14.69 45.46
CA VAL A 147 21.13 -15.03 44.29
C VAL A 147 21.01 -13.78 43.43
N PHE A 148 21.16 -13.96 42.13
CA PHE A 148 21.12 -12.87 41.18
C PHE A 148 19.80 -12.07 41.28
N ASN A 149 19.89 -10.76 41.50
CA ASN A 149 18.71 -9.90 41.64
C ASN A 149 18.23 -9.38 40.27
N CYS A 150 17.21 -10.03 39.71
CA CYS A 150 16.64 -9.64 38.42
C CYS A 150 15.91 -8.29 38.45
N SER A 151 15.46 -7.82 39.60
CA SER A 151 14.80 -6.52 39.74
C SER A 151 15.78 -5.34 39.57
N ALA A 152 17.08 -5.60 39.69
CA ALA A 152 18.12 -4.61 39.40
C ALA A 152 18.38 -4.44 37.89
N LEU A 153 17.83 -5.30 37.03
CA LEU A 153 18.00 -5.17 35.58
C LEU A 153 17.10 -4.04 35.04
N PRO A 154 17.67 -3.04 34.34
CA PRO A 154 16.89 -1.92 33.83
C PRO A 154 15.82 -2.41 32.84
N SER A 155 14.65 -1.76 32.87
CA SER A 155 13.66 -1.89 31.80
C SER A 155 14.05 -0.99 30.63
N CYS A 156 14.00 -1.52 29.41
CA CYS A 156 14.11 -0.70 28.21
C CYS A 156 12.76 -0.02 27.96
N SER A 157 12.78 1.30 27.86
CA SER A 157 11.69 2.12 27.34
C SER A 157 12.25 2.84 26.12
N ILE A 158 11.77 2.51 24.93
CA ILE A 158 12.27 3.17 23.71
C ILE A 158 11.55 4.50 23.58
N ALA A 159 12.14 5.55 24.17
CA ALA A 159 11.70 6.93 23.99
C ALA A 159 12.35 7.53 22.74
N CYS A 160 12.05 6.99 21.56
CA CYS A 160 12.40 7.67 20.32
C CYS A 160 11.42 8.83 20.11
N ALA A 161 11.94 10.01 19.79
CA ALA A 161 11.10 11.07 19.25
C ALA A 161 10.37 10.53 18.00
N THR A 162 9.07 10.81 17.90
CA THR A 162 8.27 10.53 16.70
C THR A 162 8.99 11.06 15.45
N PRO A 163 8.76 10.46 14.26
CA PRO A 163 9.51 10.78 13.05
C PRO A 163 9.67 12.28 12.91
N ASN A 164 10.93 12.72 12.77
CA ASN A 164 11.37 14.11 12.81
C ASN A 164 10.29 15.03 12.26
N GLN A 165 9.54 15.66 13.17
CA GLN A 165 8.54 16.69 12.85
C GLN A 165 9.04 17.60 11.72
N PRO A 166 10.27 18.15 11.71
CA PRO A 166 10.71 19.04 10.62
C PRO A 166 10.68 18.44 9.20
N PHE A 167 10.67 17.12 9.02
CA PHE A 167 10.57 16.50 7.69
C PHE A 167 9.12 16.29 7.22
N LEU A 168 8.18 16.13 8.15
CA LEU A 168 6.76 15.92 7.88
C LEU A 168 5.97 17.20 8.15
N ALA A 169 6.10 17.75 9.35
CA ALA A 169 5.51 18.99 9.84
C ALA A 169 6.60 20.07 9.94
N GLU A 170 6.72 20.86 8.89
CA GLU A 170 7.44 22.14 8.95
C GLU A 170 7.08 22.88 10.25
N SER A 171 8.11 23.26 11.01
CA SER A 171 8.01 23.63 12.43
C SER A 171 6.98 24.74 12.68
N ARG A 172 6.15 24.59 13.71
CA ARG A 172 5.13 25.56 14.16
C ARG A 172 5.66 26.96 14.56
N SER A 173 6.97 27.23 14.43
CA SER A 173 7.61 28.47 14.89
C SER A 173 8.10 29.41 13.77
N CYS A 174 7.86 29.12 12.49
CA CYS A 174 8.25 29.97 11.36
C CYS A 174 7.27 29.83 10.17
N PRO A 175 7.30 30.72 9.14
CA PRO A 175 6.15 31.22 8.35
C PRO A 175 5.50 30.15 7.43
N PRO A 176 4.36 30.45 6.76
CA PRO A 176 3.27 29.50 6.53
C PRO A 176 3.67 28.28 5.69
N LEU A 177 2.92 27.19 5.92
CA LEU A 177 2.84 25.82 5.38
C LEU A 177 3.18 25.52 3.89
N THR A 178 3.91 26.39 3.20
CA THR A 178 4.10 26.38 1.75
C THR A 178 5.35 25.62 1.31
N SER A 179 6.18 25.13 2.24
CA SER A 179 7.45 24.43 1.94
C SER A 179 7.56 23.02 2.53
N SER A 180 6.46 22.43 3.03
CA SER A 180 6.53 21.04 3.47
C SER A 180 6.74 20.12 2.26
N LYS A 181 7.72 19.21 2.32
CA LYS A 181 7.95 18.25 1.22
C LYS A 181 6.69 17.44 0.89
N SER A 182 5.83 17.20 1.89
CA SER A 182 4.52 16.58 1.71
C SER A 182 3.59 17.41 0.84
N PHE A 183 3.57 18.74 1.01
CA PHE A 183 2.78 19.65 0.18
C PHE A 183 3.24 19.60 -1.28
N ALA A 184 4.55 19.79 -1.51
CA ALA A 184 5.12 19.77 -2.86
C ALA A 184 4.89 18.42 -3.56
N THR A 185 5.06 17.31 -2.81
CA THR A 185 4.80 15.96 -3.33
C THR A 185 3.33 15.76 -3.66
N GLY A 186 2.42 16.26 -2.82
CA GLY A 186 0.98 16.19 -3.07
C GLY A 186 0.56 16.95 -4.32
N CYS A 187 1.00 18.21 -4.44
CA CYS A 187 0.74 19.00 -5.64
C CYS A 187 1.37 18.41 -6.91
N THR A 188 2.55 17.78 -6.80
CA THR A 188 3.18 17.08 -7.93
C THR A 188 2.42 15.82 -8.32
N ALA A 189 1.93 15.05 -7.34
CA ALA A 189 1.10 13.87 -7.60
C ALA A 189 -0.24 14.25 -8.25
N GLU A 190 -0.87 15.35 -7.79
CA GLU A 190 -2.08 15.90 -8.40
C GLU A 190 -1.82 16.40 -9.83
N TRP A 191 -0.72 17.12 -10.05
CA TRP A 191 -0.29 17.52 -11.40
C TRP A 191 -0.16 16.31 -12.31
N PHE A 192 0.54 15.27 -11.87
CA PHE A 192 0.74 14.04 -12.65
C PHE A 192 -0.60 13.37 -12.96
N LEU A 193 -1.51 13.28 -12.00
CA LEU A 193 -2.83 12.69 -12.20
C LEU A 193 -3.67 13.49 -13.21
N HIS A 194 -3.73 14.82 -13.06
CA HIS A 194 -4.44 15.69 -14.00
C HIS A 194 -3.83 15.67 -15.40
N GLY A 195 -2.51 15.75 -15.51
CA GLY A 195 -1.78 15.68 -16.78
C GLY A 195 -2.05 14.37 -17.51
N ASN A 196 -1.89 13.24 -16.82
CA ASN A 196 -2.17 11.92 -17.42
C ASN A 196 -3.64 11.77 -17.81
N LEU A 197 -4.58 12.20 -16.96
CA LEU A 197 -6.00 12.09 -17.27
C LEU A 197 -6.35 12.86 -18.54
N VAL A 198 -5.83 14.08 -18.69
CA VAL A 198 -6.03 14.90 -19.90
C VAL A 198 -5.41 14.21 -21.12
N VAL A 199 -4.18 13.71 -21.02
CA VAL A 199 -3.51 12.99 -22.12
C VAL A 199 -4.32 11.76 -22.56
N TYR A 200 -4.75 10.92 -21.62
CA TYR A 200 -5.55 9.74 -21.93
C TYR A 200 -6.93 10.09 -22.47
N ALA A 201 -7.59 11.14 -21.93
CA ALA A 201 -8.87 11.59 -22.43
C ALA A 201 -8.77 12.10 -23.87
N VAL A 202 -7.75 12.91 -24.18
CA VAL A 202 -7.49 13.37 -25.54
C VAL A 202 -7.20 12.17 -26.44
N ALA A 203 -6.30 11.26 -26.05
CA ALA A 203 -5.99 10.07 -26.84
C ALA A 203 -7.23 9.21 -27.13
N LEU A 204 -8.13 9.05 -26.17
CA LEU A 204 -9.39 8.32 -26.34
C LEU A 204 -10.35 9.02 -27.31
N VAL A 205 -10.47 10.35 -27.22
CA VAL A 205 -11.29 11.14 -28.16
C VAL A 205 -10.76 11.02 -29.58
N VAL A 206 -9.45 11.13 -29.76
CA VAL A 206 -8.78 10.96 -31.05
C VAL A 206 -9.03 9.56 -31.61
N TRP A 207 -8.80 8.55 -30.80
CA TRP A 207 -9.06 7.16 -31.17
C TRP A 207 -10.52 6.96 -31.60
N ALA A 208 -11.48 7.51 -30.86
CA ALA A 208 -12.90 7.41 -31.20
C ALA A 208 -13.23 8.10 -32.53
N ILE A 209 -12.73 9.32 -32.75
CA ILE A 209 -12.92 10.08 -34.00
C ILE A 209 -12.35 9.31 -35.20
N LEU A 210 -11.13 8.80 -35.09
CA LEU A 210 -10.49 8.03 -36.17
C LEU A 210 -11.27 6.76 -36.51
N ASN A 211 -11.78 6.04 -35.49
CA ASN A 211 -12.55 4.82 -35.71
C ASN A 211 -13.94 5.11 -36.31
N ILE A 212 -14.64 6.14 -35.84
CA ILE A 212 -15.93 6.56 -36.42
C ILE A 212 -15.72 6.97 -37.88
N SER A 213 -14.71 7.79 -38.16
CA SER A 213 -14.36 8.20 -39.53
C SER A 213 -14.04 7.01 -40.42
N ARG A 214 -13.29 6.02 -39.93
CA ARG A 214 -13.00 4.77 -40.63
C ARG A 214 -14.27 3.99 -40.97
N VAL A 215 -15.18 3.83 -40.02
CA VAL A 215 -16.46 3.12 -40.25
C VAL A 215 -17.30 3.85 -41.31
N LEU A 216 -17.38 5.18 -41.23
CA LEU A 216 -18.09 6.01 -42.21
C LEU A 216 -17.47 5.91 -43.61
N MET A 217 -16.14 5.99 -43.72
CA MET A 217 -15.43 5.86 -45.00
C MET A 217 -15.59 4.48 -45.61
N VAL A 218 -15.40 3.41 -44.83
CA VAL A 218 -15.59 2.03 -45.32
C VAL A 218 -17.06 1.80 -45.73
N GLY A 219 -18.01 2.33 -44.96
CA GLY A 219 -19.44 2.27 -45.30
C GLY A 219 -19.76 3.00 -46.61
N SER A 220 -19.22 4.21 -46.79
CA SER A 220 -19.35 5.01 -48.03
C SER A 220 -18.72 4.28 -49.22
N TYR A 221 -17.49 3.78 -49.06
CA TYR A 221 -16.76 3.06 -50.09
C TYR A 221 -17.49 1.79 -50.53
N LYS A 222 -18.00 0.99 -49.57
CA LYS A 222 -18.83 -0.18 -49.88
C LYS A 222 -20.06 0.23 -50.69
N ARG A 223 -20.77 1.29 -50.30
CA ARG A 223 -21.95 1.76 -51.03
C ARG A 223 -21.62 2.29 -52.43
N LEU A 224 -20.49 2.94 -52.64
CA LEU A 224 -20.08 3.45 -53.96
C LEU A 224 -19.57 2.35 -54.89
N ARG A 225 -18.75 1.42 -54.38
CA ARG A 225 -18.08 0.41 -55.21
C ARG A 225 -18.91 -0.85 -55.35
N LEU A 226 -19.59 -1.30 -54.30
CA LEU A 226 -20.42 -2.50 -54.34
C LEU A 226 -21.84 -2.22 -54.84
N SER A 227 -22.32 -0.98 -54.96
CA SER A 227 -23.63 -0.75 -55.62
C SER A 227 -23.64 -1.30 -57.04
N ARG A 228 -22.50 -1.27 -57.75
CA ARG A 228 -22.36 -1.86 -59.09
C ARG A 228 -22.37 -3.39 -59.11
N PHE A 229 -21.96 -4.05 -58.03
CA PHE A 229 -21.83 -5.52 -57.97
C PHE A 229 -22.97 -6.20 -57.22
N ALA A 230 -23.59 -5.52 -56.25
CA ALA A 230 -24.66 -6.06 -55.41
C ALA A 230 -26.00 -6.23 -56.14
N TYR A 231 -26.10 -5.83 -57.41
CA TYR A 231 -27.25 -6.15 -58.24
C TYR A 231 -27.41 -7.67 -58.51
N GLN A 232 -26.37 -8.47 -58.25
CA GLN A 232 -26.46 -9.93 -58.37
C GLN A 232 -27.37 -10.58 -57.32
N ASP A 233 -27.65 -9.92 -56.19
CA ASP A 233 -28.49 -10.46 -55.10
C ASP A 233 -29.86 -9.77 -54.96
N VAL A 234 -30.27 -8.96 -55.95
CA VAL A 234 -31.61 -8.38 -55.94
C VAL A 234 -32.62 -9.47 -56.31
N GLN A 235 -33.15 -10.17 -55.30
CA GLN A 235 -34.31 -11.04 -55.48
C GLN A 235 -35.53 -10.18 -55.82
N ILE A 236 -35.90 -10.17 -57.09
CA ILE A 236 -37.15 -9.60 -57.56
C ILE A 236 -38.23 -10.66 -57.34
N VAL A 237 -38.96 -10.58 -56.24
CA VAL A 237 -40.12 -11.44 -55.99
C VAL A 237 -41.28 -10.92 -56.83
N LEU A 238 -41.59 -11.62 -57.92
CA LEU A 238 -42.72 -11.32 -58.78
C LEU A 238 -43.95 -12.11 -58.29
N PRO A 239 -45.11 -11.46 -58.09
CA PRO A 239 -46.34 -12.18 -57.75
C PRO A 239 -46.75 -13.08 -58.92
N ALA A 240 -46.87 -14.38 -58.65
CA ALA A 240 -47.33 -15.38 -59.61
C ALA A 240 -48.69 -15.95 -59.19
N THR A 241 -49.54 -16.26 -60.16
CA THR A 241 -50.81 -16.97 -59.90
C THR A 241 -50.54 -18.43 -59.54
N LYS A 242 -51.56 -19.15 -59.05
CA LYS A 242 -51.47 -20.60 -58.80
C LYS A 242 -51.11 -21.44 -60.03
N LYS A 243 -51.19 -20.86 -61.24
CA LYS A 243 -50.80 -21.48 -62.51
C LYS A 243 -49.35 -21.17 -62.93
N GLY A 244 -48.63 -20.36 -62.15
CA GLY A 244 -47.27 -19.93 -62.46
C GLY A 244 -47.18 -18.72 -63.40
N GLU A 245 -48.30 -18.12 -63.77
CA GLU A 245 -48.30 -16.91 -64.62
C GLU A 245 -47.91 -15.69 -63.78
N ILE A 246 -46.93 -14.93 -64.25
CA ILE A 246 -46.47 -13.70 -63.63
C ILE A 246 -47.53 -12.62 -63.90
N VAL A 247 -48.18 -12.11 -62.84
CA VAL A 247 -49.18 -11.05 -62.98
C VAL A 247 -48.53 -9.73 -62.61
N TRP A 248 -48.30 -8.91 -63.63
CA TRP A 248 -47.80 -7.55 -63.45
C TRP A 248 -48.96 -6.55 -63.51
N ASN A 249 -49.23 -5.86 -62.41
CA ASN A 249 -50.33 -4.89 -62.30
C ASN A 249 -49.90 -3.45 -62.69
N GLY A 250 -48.88 -3.31 -63.53
CA GLY A 250 -48.34 -2.01 -63.94
C GLY A 250 -48.60 -1.73 -65.42
N ASN A 251 -48.92 -0.47 -65.75
CA ASN A 251 -49.18 0.02 -67.13
C ASN A 251 -47.92 0.09 -68.02
N GLY A 252 -46.90 -0.75 -67.80
CA GLY A 252 -45.67 -0.71 -68.56
C GLY A 252 -44.85 -2.00 -68.44
N ASP A 253 -43.86 -2.14 -69.32
CA ASP A 253 -42.92 -3.25 -69.35
C ASP A 253 -42.23 -3.42 -67.98
N VAL A 254 -42.33 -4.64 -67.44
CA VAL A 254 -41.74 -5.07 -66.16
C VAL A 254 -40.27 -4.69 -66.10
N HIS A 255 -39.55 -4.87 -67.21
CA HIS A 255 -38.13 -4.60 -67.29
C HIS A 255 -37.82 -3.11 -67.03
N THR A 256 -38.62 -2.23 -67.62
CA THR A 256 -38.44 -0.77 -67.51
C THR A 256 -38.70 -0.29 -66.07
N GLU A 257 -39.75 -0.78 -65.40
CA GLU A 257 -40.02 -0.37 -64.01
C GLU A 257 -38.99 -0.94 -63.03
N VAL A 258 -38.50 -2.16 -63.24
CA VAL A 258 -37.39 -2.73 -62.47
C VAL A 258 -36.16 -1.83 -62.61
N MET A 259 -35.73 -1.54 -63.84
CA MET A 259 -34.57 -0.68 -64.09
C MET A 259 -34.71 0.69 -63.43
N ARG A 260 -35.90 1.30 -63.50
CA ARG A 260 -36.19 2.58 -62.84
C ARG A 260 -36.07 2.52 -61.32
N ARG A 261 -36.51 1.42 -60.69
CA ARG A 261 -36.35 1.22 -59.24
C ARG A 261 -34.90 0.99 -58.85
N LEU A 262 -34.13 0.27 -59.68
CA LEU A 262 -32.70 0.08 -59.48
C LEU A 262 -31.96 1.41 -59.57
N GLU A 263 -32.28 2.25 -60.55
CA GLU A 263 -31.68 3.58 -60.71
C GLU A 263 -31.99 4.51 -59.53
N ARG A 264 -33.24 4.52 -59.05
CA ARG A 264 -33.61 5.27 -57.84
C ARG A 264 -32.81 4.83 -56.61
N LYS A 265 -32.62 3.52 -56.42
CA LYS A 265 -31.82 2.99 -55.31
C LYS A 265 -30.33 3.31 -55.46
N ASP A 266 -29.77 3.24 -56.67
CA ASP A 266 -28.38 3.65 -56.93
C ASP A 266 -28.18 5.13 -56.63
N LYS A 267 -29.09 6.01 -57.08
CA LYS A 267 -29.04 7.45 -56.80
C LYS A 267 -29.13 7.73 -55.29
N GLN A 268 -30.00 7.02 -54.57
CA GLN A 268 -30.10 7.13 -53.12
C GLN A 268 -28.81 6.67 -52.42
N GLN A 269 -28.27 5.50 -52.80
CA GLN A 269 -27.03 4.97 -52.22
C GLN A 269 -25.84 5.90 -52.48
N LYS A 270 -25.72 6.46 -53.69
CA LYS A 270 -24.71 7.48 -54.02
C LYS A 270 -24.86 8.71 -53.14
N ARG A 271 -26.08 9.23 -52.98
CA ARG A 271 -26.33 10.38 -52.10
C ARG A 271 -25.93 10.11 -50.65
N GLU A 272 -26.34 8.96 -50.11
CA GLU A 272 -25.96 8.56 -48.74
C GLU A 272 -24.45 8.37 -48.59
N ALA A 273 -23.78 7.78 -49.59
CA ALA A 273 -22.34 7.60 -49.58
C ALA A 273 -21.59 8.95 -49.62
N HIS A 274 -22.06 9.91 -50.42
CA HIS A 274 -21.53 11.27 -50.41
C HIS A 274 -21.71 11.94 -49.06
N ILE A 275 -22.89 11.83 -48.43
CA ILE A 275 -23.14 12.37 -47.09
C ILE A 275 -22.16 11.77 -46.07
N PHE A 276 -21.98 10.44 -46.07
CA PHE A 276 -21.05 9.78 -45.15
C PHE A 276 -19.60 10.16 -45.40
N ASN A 277 -19.19 10.34 -46.65
CA ASN A 277 -17.84 10.77 -46.98
C ASN A 277 -17.59 12.22 -46.53
N THR A 278 -18.54 13.12 -46.78
CA THR A 278 -18.47 14.51 -46.31
C THR A 278 -18.44 14.58 -44.79
N LEU A 279 -19.26 13.80 -44.09
CA LEU A 279 -19.25 13.74 -42.63
C LEU A 279 -17.91 13.22 -42.10
N ALA A 280 -17.35 12.17 -42.71
CA ALA A 280 -16.05 11.64 -42.33
C ALA A 280 -14.92 12.65 -42.54
N LEU A 281 -14.94 13.42 -43.64
CA LEU A 281 -13.99 14.49 -43.92
C LEU A 281 -14.12 15.65 -42.92
N LEU A 282 -15.36 16.10 -42.64
CA LEU A 282 -15.61 17.15 -41.65
C LEU A 282 -15.09 16.75 -40.27
N LEU A 283 -15.34 15.50 -39.86
CA LEU A 283 -14.85 14.98 -38.57
C LEU A 283 -13.31 15.00 -38.51
N GLN A 284 -12.63 14.67 -39.60
CA GLN A 284 -11.17 14.73 -39.68
C GLN A 284 -10.65 16.17 -39.65
N ILE A 285 -11.26 17.09 -40.39
CA ILE A 285 -10.89 18.51 -40.42
C ILE A 285 -10.99 19.12 -39.02
N VAL A 286 -12.10 18.85 -38.31
CA VAL A 286 -12.33 19.36 -36.95
C VAL A 286 -11.23 18.88 -36.00
N TRP A 287 -10.88 17.59 -36.04
CA TRP A 287 -9.86 17.04 -35.16
C TRP A 287 -8.44 17.54 -35.51
N ILE A 288 -8.10 17.65 -36.80
CA ILE A 288 -6.80 18.20 -37.24
C ILE A 288 -6.68 19.66 -36.83
N ALA A 289 -7.75 20.46 -36.97
CA ALA A 289 -7.77 21.84 -36.51
C ALA A 289 -7.61 21.93 -34.99
N PHE A 290 -8.27 21.04 -34.24
CA PHE A 290 -8.09 20.94 -32.79
C PHE A 290 -6.64 20.62 -32.42
N LEU A 291 -5.99 19.65 -33.07
CA LEU A 291 -4.56 19.39 -32.86
C LEU A 291 -3.70 20.60 -33.14
N ALA A 292 -3.92 21.28 -34.27
CA ALA A 292 -3.13 22.45 -34.63
C ALA A 292 -3.27 23.56 -33.58
N ALA A 293 -4.46 23.73 -33.00
CA ALA A 293 -4.71 24.68 -31.92
C ALA A 293 -4.07 24.27 -30.58
N VAL A 294 -3.98 22.97 -30.29
CA VAL A 294 -3.45 22.43 -29.03
C VAL A 294 -1.93 22.18 -29.09
N ALA A 295 -1.35 22.02 -30.29
CA ALA A 295 0.06 21.73 -30.50
C ALA A 295 1.02 22.71 -29.77
N PRO A 296 0.78 24.05 -29.76
CA PRO A 296 1.64 24.99 -29.04
C PRO A 296 1.67 24.72 -27.52
N PHE A 297 0.53 24.33 -26.96
CA PHE A 297 0.41 24.00 -25.53
C PHE A 297 1.14 22.69 -25.20
N LEU A 298 1.11 21.71 -26.09
CA LEU A 298 1.83 20.44 -25.91
C LEU A 298 3.34 20.62 -26.08
N SER A 299 3.79 21.45 -27.02
CA SER A 299 5.22 21.74 -27.21
C SER A 299 5.82 22.57 -26.08
N GLY A 300 5.01 23.37 -25.38
CA GLY A 300 5.43 24.15 -24.22
C GLY A 300 5.61 23.35 -22.92
N ILE A 301 5.30 22.04 -22.92
CA ILE A 301 5.50 21.13 -21.77
C ILE A 301 6.92 20.50 -21.79
N TYR A 302 7.77 20.85 -22.76
CA TYR A 302 9.21 20.58 -22.63
C TYR A 302 9.80 21.56 -21.61
N VAL A 303 9.91 21.03 -20.39
CA VAL A 303 10.55 21.61 -19.21
C VAL A 303 12.04 21.84 -19.49
N ASP A 304 12.50 23.08 -19.28
CA ASP A 304 13.91 23.38 -18.99
C ASP A 304 14.35 22.71 -17.69
#